data_AF-A0A944P6Z3-F1
#
_entry.id   AF-A0A944P6Z3-F1
#
_cell.length_a   1.000
_cell.length_b   1.000
_cell.length_c   1.000
_cell.angle_alpha   90.00
_cell.angle_beta   90.00
_cell.angle_gamma   90.00
#
_symmetry.space_group_name_H-M   'P 1'
#
loop_
_entity.id
_entity.type
_entity.pdbx_description
1 polymer ?
#
loop_
_entity_poly.entity_id
_entity_poly.type
_entity_poly.pdbx_seq_one_letter_code
_entity_poly.pdbx_strand_id
1 'polypeptide(L)'
;MTLFDSFNGELLDQLVGTAEEFYAKNGYSRDEYWARIVQARKEREAVMKIAPVRKLREVFPSEAKNLSPWVAANLDRVGTAAGMAPGALRLVRTEHPLKRRNRIDVLARIKIGARDRRVVVENQLEPSDHDHLGRLLTYSIEVEAYAAIWIAPSFTDEHLDALDELTRRMNCQFKAVRIEARALDDGDYRKDLIPARGEAY
;
A
#
# COMPACT_ATOMS: atom_id res chain seq x y z
N MET A 1 25.58 -24.74 -8.52
CA MET A 1 25.49 -23.32 -8.13
C MET A 1 25.08 -22.55 -9.37
N THR A 2 23.77 -22.49 -9.62
CA THR A 2 23.19 -21.93 -10.84
C THR A 2 23.03 -20.42 -10.70
N LEU A 3 23.17 -19.69 -11.81
CA LEU A 3 23.06 -18.23 -11.97
C LEU A 3 21.78 -17.55 -11.41
N PHE A 4 20.87 -18.31 -10.80
CA PHE A 4 19.58 -17.85 -10.29
C PHE A 4 19.58 -17.46 -8.80
N ASP A 5 20.60 -17.83 -8.03
CA ASP A 5 20.61 -17.63 -6.57
C ASP A 5 20.92 -16.18 -6.12
N SER A 6 21.01 -15.20 -7.02
CA SER A 6 21.46 -13.83 -6.68
C SER A 6 20.56 -12.67 -7.13
N PHE A 7 19.39 -12.92 -7.69
CA PHE A 7 18.53 -11.83 -8.17
C PHE A 7 17.39 -11.51 -7.20
N ASN A 8 17.64 -10.58 -6.28
CA ASN A 8 16.59 -9.84 -5.59
C ASN A 8 15.84 -8.95 -6.59
N GLY A 9 14.51 -8.96 -6.53
CA GLY A 9 13.61 -8.28 -7.48
C GLY A 9 13.76 -6.76 -7.59
N GLU A 10 14.55 -6.12 -6.72
CA GLU A 10 14.88 -4.69 -6.82
C GLU A 10 15.92 -4.36 -7.92
N LEU A 11 16.73 -5.33 -8.38
CA LEU A 11 17.78 -5.08 -9.38
C LEU A 11 17.25 -5.01 -10.84
N LEU A 12 16.03 -5.50 -11.09
CA LEU A 12 15.44 -5.54 -12.44
C LEU A 12 14.97 -4.17 -12.94
N ASP A 13 14.70 -3.21 -12.04
CA ASP A 13 14.33 -1.85 -12.43
C ASP A 13 15.55 -0.96 -12.74
N GLN A 14 16.76 -1.33 -12.28
CA GLN A 14 17.97 -0.51 -12.43
C GLN A 14 18.88 -0.91 -13.60
N LEU A 15 18.69 -2.10 -14.19
CA LEU A 15 19.49 -2.58 -15.32
C LEU A 15 18.69 -2.55 -16.62
N VAL A 16 18.28 -1.36 -17.05
CA VAL A 16 17.86 -1.14 -18.44
C VAL A 16 19.09 -0.80 -19.29
N GLY A 17 20.05 -1.74 -19.33
CA GLY A 17 20.77 -2.01 -20.57
C GLY A 17 19.83 -2.87 -21.40
N THR A 18 19.52 -2.44 -22.64
CA THR A 18 18.32 -2.87 -23.38
C THR A 18 18.08 -4.37 -23.23
N ALA A 19 17.03 -4.73 -22.52
CA ALA A 19 16.73 -6.11 -22.15
C ALA A 19 16.72 -7.07 -23.36
N GLU A 20 16.49 -6.51 -24.56
CA GLU A 20 16.65 -7.13 -25.88
C GLU A 20 18.00 -7.84 -26.12
N GLU A 21 19.14 -7.28 -25.68
CA GLU A 21 20.46 -7.91 -25.85
C GLU A 21 20.63 -9.14 -24.94
N PHE A 22 20.08 -9.07 -23.73
CA PHE A 22 20.07 -10.19 -22.78
C PHE A 22 19.16 -11.33 -23.27
N TYR A 23 17.99 -11.00 -23.84
CA TYR A 23 17.04 -11.99 -24.38
C TYR A 23 17.63 -12.72 -25.59
N ALA A 24 18.20 -11.98 -26.55
CA ALA A 24 18.80 -12.54 -27.75
C ALA A 24 20.00 -13.47 -27.44
N LYS A 25 20.86 -13.07 -26.49
CA LYS A 25 22.02 -13.88 -26.06
C LYS A 25 21.63 -15.23 -25.44
N ASN A 26 20.43 -15.31 -24.85
CA ASN A 26 19.92 -16.52 -24.21
C ASN A 26 18.92 -17.29 -25.08
N GLY A 27 18.74 -16.89 -26.35
CA GLY A 27 17.90 -17.62 -27.31
C GLY A 27 16.40 -17.57 -27.02
N TYR A 28 15.93 -16.53 -26.31
CA TYR A 28 14.51 -16.32 -26.04
C TYR A 28 14.03 -15.03 -26.69
N SER A 29 12.82 -15.04 -27.23
CA SER A 29 12.10 -13.79 -27.46
C SER A 29 11.75 -13.14 -26.11
N ARG A 30 11.55 -11.82 -26.12
CA ARG A 30 11.10 -11.06 -24.95
C ARG A 30 9.84 -11.69 -24.33
N ASP A 31 8.88 -12.06 -25.18
CA ASP A 31 7.59 -12.60 -24.74
C ASP A 31 7.74 -13.99 -24.11
N GLU A 32 8.59 -14.87 -24.66
CA GLU A 32 8.87 -16.18 -24.08
C GLU A 32 9.56 -16.08 -22.71
N TYR A 33 10.50 -15.15 -22.56
CA TYR A 33 11.17 -14.92 -21.28
C TYR A 33 10.18 -14.41 -20.23
N TRP A 34 9.36 -13.41 -20.57
CA TRP A 34 8.33 -12.89 -19.66
C TRP A 34 7.28 -13.93 -19.29
N ALA A 35 6.83 -14.74 -20.25
CA ALA A 35 5.91 -15.85 -19.98
C ALA A 35 6.52 -16.84 -18.98
N ARG A 36 7.82 -17.15 -19.09
CA ARG A 36 8.51 -18.04 -18.13
C ARG A 36 8.70 -17.40 -16.76
N ILE A 37 9.02 -16.12 -16.67
CA ILE A 37 9.13 -15.42 -15.37
C ILE A 37 7.77 -15.39 -14.67
N VAL A 38 6.70 -15.08 -15.41
CA VAL A 38 5.33 -15.09 -14.87
C VAL A 38 4.91 -16.50 -14.46
N GLN A 39 5.22 -17.51 -15.27
CA GLN A 39 4.90 -18.91 -14.97
C GLN A 39 5.71 -19.44 -13.77
N ALA A 40 7.02 -19.19 -13.72
CA ALA A 40 7.87 -19.56 -12.58
C ALA A 40 7.44 -18.85 -11.30
N ARG A 41 6.95 -17.60 -11.41
CA ARG A 41 6.35 -16.88 -10.28
C ARG A 41 5.05 -17.53 -9.82
N LYS A 42 4.14 -17.87 -10.74
CA LYS A 42 2.89 -18.60 -10.42
C LYS A 42 3.17 -19.97 -9.79
N GLU A 43 4.15 -20.72 -10.31
CA GLU A 43 4.55 -22.02 -9.77
C GLU A 43 5.19 -21.88 -8.38
N ARG A 44 6.06 -20.88 -8.18
CA ARG A 44 6.61 -20.55 -6.84
C ARG A 44 5.51 -20.16 -5.86
N GLU A 45 4.53 -19.37 -6.31
CA GLU A 45 3.36 -18.98 -5.52
C GLU A 45 2.45 -20.16 -5.17
N ALA A 46 2.35 -21.19 -6.03
CA ALA A 46 1.55 -22.39 -5.82
C ALA A 46 2.21 -23.40 -4.85
N VAL A 47 3.53 -23.35 -4.69
CA VAL A 47 4.30 -24.29 -3.86
C VAL A 47 4.63 -23.73 -2.46
N MET A 48 4.60 -22.41 -2.27
CA MET A 48 4.86 -21.79 -0.96
C MET A 48 3.75 -22.09 0.06
N LYS A 49 4.12 -22.58 1.24
CA LYS A 49 3.22 -22.62 2.39
C LYS A 49 3.07 -21.20 2.93
N ILE A 50 1.86 -20.68 2.84
CA ILE A 50 1.54 -19.33 3.29
C ILE A 50 0.90 -19.43 4.68
N ALA A 51 1.55 -18.87 5.69
CA ALA A 51 1.00 -18.80 7.05
C ALA A 51 0.57 -17.36 7.39
N PRO A 52 -0.60 -17.15 8.01
CA PRO A 52 -1.02 -15.81 8.43
C PRO A 52 -0.11 -15.27 9.53
N VAL A 53 0.34 -14.02 9.39
CA VAL A 53 1.05 -13.32 10.46
C VAL A 53 0.04 -12.73 11.42
N ARG A 54 0.11 -13.10 12.70
CA ARG A 54 -0.84 -12.63 13.71
C ARG A 54 -0.52 -11.24 14.24
N LYS A 55 0.75 -10.82 14.21
CA LYS A 55 1.21 -9.51 14.69
C LYS A 55 1.95 -8.79 13.59
N LEU A 56 1.39 -7.70 13.07
CA LEU A 56 2.05 -6.90 12.03
C LEU A 56 3.39 -6.34 12.47
N ARG A 57 3.64 -6.20 13.79
CA ARG A 57 4.93 -5.79 14.34
C ARG A 57 6.10 -6.72 13.99
N GLU A 58 5.83 -7.98 13.67
CA GLU A 58 6.85 -8.91 13.18
C GLU A 58 7.36 -8.51 11.79
N VAL A 59 6.51 -7.83 11.01
CA VAL A 59 6.79 -7.39 9.63
C VAL A 59 7.21 -5.92 9.60
N PHE A 60 6.61 -5.11 10.48
CA PHE A 60 6.83 -3.68 10.60
C PHE A 60 7.10 -3.33 12.07
N PRO A 61 8.36 -3.34 12.53
CA PRO A 61 8.68 -3.07 13.92
C PRO A 61 8.19 -1.70 14.44
N SER A 62 8.07 -0.70 13.57
CA SER A 62 7.61 0.65 13.88
C SER A 62 6.73 1.23 12.79
N GLU A 63 5.67 1.96 13.17
CA GLU A 63 4.80 2.68 12.23
C GLU A 63 5.61 3.69 11.42
N ALA A 64 6.17 4.70 12.10
CA ALA A 64 6.92 5.78 11.45
C ALA A 64 8.14 5.30 10.64
N LYS A 65 8.87 4.28 11.12
CA LYS A 65 10.13 3.84 10.49
C LYS A 65 9.95 2.74 9.46
N ASN A 66 8.86 1.97 9.50
CA ASN A 66 8.68 0.80 8.64
C ASN A 66 7.34 0.83 7.88
N LEU A 67 6.21 1.02 8.58
CA LEU A 67 4.90 1.00 7.92
C LEU A 67 4.71 2.22 7.01
N SER A 68 4.91 3.44 7.52
CA SER A 68 4.67 4.68 6.76
C SER A 68 5.53 4.76 5.49
N PRO A 69 6.85 4.45 5.50
CA PRO A 69 7.65 4.37 4.28
C PRO A 69 7.16 3.30 3.29
N TRP A 70 6.73 2.13 3.79
CA TRP A 70 6.19 1.07 2.95
C TRP A 70 4.86 1.49 2.30
N VAL A 71 3.95 2.09 3.06
CA VAL A 71 2.68 2.67 2.55
C VAL A 71 2.96 3.71 1.47
N ALA A 72 3.91 4.62 1.70
CA ALA A 72 4.30 5.64 0.72
C ALA A 72 4.88 5.06 -0.58
N ALA A 73 5.65 3.96 -0.49
CA ALA A 73 6.17 3.24 -1.64
C ALA A 73 5.09 2.42 -2.38
N ASN A 74 3.96 2.12 -1.72
CA ASN A 74 2.87 1.28 -2.24
C ASN A 74 1.57 2.07 -2.47
N LEU A 75 1.65 3.38 -2.71
CA LEU A 75 0.47 4.25 -2.87
C LEU A 75 -0.51 3.81 -3.97
N ASP A 76 -0.03 3.14 -5.02
CA ASP A 76 -0.90 2.56 -6.04
C ASP A 76 -1.86 1.52 -5.45
N ARG A 77 -1.34 0.65 -4.59
CA ARG A 77 -2.09 -0.39 -3.88
C ARG A 77 -3.01 0.20 -2.84
N VAL A 78 -2.55 1.24 -2.13
CA VAL A 78 -3.37 2.01 -1.17
C VAL A 78 -4.57 2.63 -1.88
N GLY A 79 -4.34 3.32 -3.01
CA GLY A 79 -5.40 3.96 -3.79
C GLY A 79 -6.40 2.93 -4.32
N THR A 80 -5.91 1.83 -4.90
CA THR A 80 -6.75 0.75 -5.43
C THR A 80 -7.63 0.13 -4.33
N ALA A 81 -7.04 -0.21 -3.17
CA ALA A 81 -7.79 -0.75 -2.04
C ALA A 81 -8.80 0.26 -1.44
N ALA A 82 -8.58 1.56 -1.63
CA ALA A 82 -9.50 2.61 -1.24
C ALA A 82 -10.58 2.92 -2.31
N GLY A 83 -10.63 2.18 -3.41
CA GLY A 83 -11.59 2.36 -4.50
C GLY A 83 -11.23 3.47 -5.49
N MET A 84 -9.94 3.83 -5.60
CA MET A 84 -9.44 4.81 -6.56
C MET A 84 -8.81 4.12 -7.77
N ALA A 85 -8.72 4.83 -8.91
CA ALA A 85 -8.09 4.29 -10.11
C ALA A 85 -6.59 3.98 -9.88
N PRO A 86 -6.04 2.93 -10.50
CA PRO A 86 -4.61 2.64 -10.47
C PRO A 86 -3.79 3.85 -10.93
N GLY A 87 -2.71 4.13 -10.21
CA GLY A 87 -1.80 5.23 -10.46
C GLY A 87 -2.35 6.62 -10.12
N ALA A 88 -3.54 6.73 -9.51
CA ALA A 88 -4.15 8.02 -9.21
C ALA A 88 -3.43 8.81 -8.10
N LEU A 89 -2.83 8.11 -7.14
CA LEU A 89 -2.13 8.73 -6.02
C LEU A 89 -0.66 9.05 -6.37
N ARG A 90 -0.21 10.22 -5.93
CA ARG A 90 1.17 10.68 -6.01
C ARG A 90 1.65 11.13 -4.64
N LEU A 91 2.79 10.63 -4.20
CA LEU A 91 3.37 11.01 -2.91
C LEU A 91 3.67 12.52 -2.88
N VAL A 92 3.28 13.19 -1.81
CA VAL A 92 3.80 14.53 -1.47
C VAL A 92 4.94 14.38 -0.49
N ARG A 93 4.68 13.73 0.65
CA ARG A 93 5.66 13.57 1.73
C ARG A 93 5.16 12.58 2.79
N THR A 94 6.09 11.88 3.43
CA THR A 94 5.86 11.17 4.70
C THR A 94 6.16 12.07 5.90
N GLU A 95 5.50 11.85 7.04
CA GLU A 95 5.70 12.64 8.26
C GLU A 95 5.47 14.15 8.02
N HIS A 96 4.40 14.47 7.28
CA HIS A 96 4.11 15.84 6.88
C HIS A 96 3.74 16.69 8.10
N PRO A 97 4.48 17.78 8.39
CA PRO A 97 4.22 18.61 9.56
C PRO A 97 2.88 19.33 9.44
N LEU A 98 2.11 19.32 10.53
CA LEU A 98 0.93 20.15 10.69
C LEU A 98 1.30 21.45 11.45
N LYS A 99 0.33 22.35 11.63
CA LYS A 99 0.49 23.60 12.38
C LYS A 99 0.88 23.37 13.85
N ARG A 100 0.47 22.24 14.41
CA ARG A 100 0.82 21.79 15.77
C ARG A 100 1.95 20.75 15.71
N ARG A 101 2.25 20.10 16.85
CA ARG A 101 3.33 19.10 16.95
C ARG A 101 3.03 17.77 16.23
N ASN A 102 1.84 17.62 15.68
CA ASN A 102 1.40 16.39 15.00
C ASN A 102 1.91 16.34 13.55
N ARG A 103 1.96 15.13 13.00
CA ARG A 103 2.36 14.87 11.62
C ARG A 103 1.37 13.92 10.98
N ILE A 104 1.10 14.13 9.70
CA ILE A 104 0.39 13.15 8.88
C ILE A 104 1.39 12.07 8.47
N ASP A 105 1.04 10.80 8.64
CA ASP A 105 1.92 9.68 8.31
C ASP A 105 2.34 9.73 6.84
N VAL A 106 1.36 9.79 5.93
CA VAL A 106 1.59 9.96 4.50
C VAL A 106 0.61 10.97 3.90
N LEU A 107 1.14 12.03 3.29
CA LEU A 107 0.38 12.98 2.48
C LEU A 107 0.61 12.68 1.01
N ALA A 108 -0.49 12.50 0.27
CA ALA A 108 -0.51 12.29 -1.17
C ALA A 108 -1.37 13.34 -1.89
N ARG A 109 -1.32 13.31 -3.22
CA ARG A 109 -2.18 14.08 -4.13
C ARG A 109 -2.89 13.17 -5.11
N ILE A 110 -4.08 13.59 -5.51
CA ILE A 110 -4.90 12.98 -6.56
C ILE A 110 -5.40 14.05 -7.53
N LYS A 111 -5.45 13.73 -8.83
CA LYS A 111 -6.07 14.59 -9.83
C LYS A 111 -7.58 14.33 -9.91
N ILE A 112 -8.38 15.36 -9.66
CA ILE A 112 -9.83 15.34 -9.85
C ILE A 112 -10.17 16.39 -10.90
N GLY A 113 -10.46 15.92 -12.12
CA GLY A 113 -10.49 16.78 -13.31
C GLY A 113 -9.14 17.47 -13.52
N ALA A 114 -9.15 18.80 -13.63
CA ALA A 114 -7.94 19.61 -13.78
C ALA A 114 -7.28 20.02 -12.46
N ARG A 115 -7.81 19.61 -11.29
CA ARG A 115 -7.34 20.08 -9.97
C ARG A 115 -6.55 19.00 -9.24
N ASP A 116 -5.41 19.39 -8.66
CA ASP A 116 -4.70 18.57 -7.68
C ASP A 116 -5.33 18.74 -6.30
N ARG A 117 -5.78 17.63 -5.72
CA ARG A 117 -6.39 17.56 -4.39
C ARG A 117 -5.52 16.74 -3.45
N ARG A 118 -5.58 17.01 -2.15
CA ARG A 118 -4.81 16.28 -1.14
C ARG A 118 -5.51 15.01 -0.71
N VAL A 119 -4.73 13.98 -0.40
CA VAL A 119 -5.19 12.74 0.22
C VAL A 119 -4.35 12.50 1.46
N VAL A 120 -5.00 12.37 2.60
CA VAL A 120 -4.38 12.02 3.88
C VAL A 120 -4.39 10.50 4.01
N VAL A 121 -3.30 9.91 4.46
CA VAL A 121 -3.26 8.50 4.85
C VAL A 121 -2.68 8.40 6.25
N GLU A 122 -3.44 7.77 7.14
CA GLU A 122 -3.03 7.43 8.51
C GLU A 122 -2.92 5.91 8.61
N ASN A 123 -1.84 5.40 9.21
CA ASN A 123 -1.59 3.97 9.28
C ASN A 123 -1.20 3.52 10.69
N GLN A 124 -1.76 2.39 11.13
CA GLN A 124 -1.46 1.81 12.44
C GLN A 124 -1.23 0.30 12.38
N LEU A 125 -0.47 -0.21 13.35
CA LEU A 125 -0.13 -1.63 13.47
C LEU A 125 -1.08 -2.44 14.36
N GLU A 126 -1.87 -1.76 15.18
CA GLU A 126 -2.88 -2.35 16.06
C GLU A 126 -4.30 -2.18 15.47
N PRO A 127 -5.31 -2.93 15.94
CA PRO A 127 -6.71 -2.72 15.54
C PRO A 127 -7.13 -1.25 15.68
N SER A 128 -8.03 -0.80 14.81
CA SER A 128 -8.56 0.57 14.78
C SER A 128 -8.93 1.09 16.17
N ASP A 129 -8.56 2.32 16.50
CA ASP A 129 -8.86 2.99 17.76
C ASP A 129 -9.36 4.44 17.56
N HIS A 130 -9.94 5.02 18.61
CA HIS A 130 -10.46 6.38 18.56
C HIS A 130 -9.37 7.45 18.39
N ASP A 131 -8.14 7.18 18.82
CA ASP A 131 -7.03 8.13 18.72
C ASP A 131 -6.68 8.37 17.25
N HIS A 132 -6.51 7.31 16.47
CA HIS A 132 -6.22 7.39 15.04
C HIS A 132 -7.41 7.89 14.24
N LEU A 133 -8.66 7.56 14.62
CA LEU A 133 -9.83 8.18 14.01
C LEU A 133 -9.83 9.72 14.21
N GLY A 134 -9.53 10.18 15.42
CA GLY A 134 -9.43 11.60 15.73
C GLY A 134 -8.33 12.31 14.93
N ARG A 135 -7.17 11.65 14.76
CA ARG A 135 -6.08 12.13 13.91
C ARG A 135 -6.52 12.24 12.45
N LEU A 136 -7.03 11.15 11.88
CA LEU A 136 -7.53 11.10 10.50
C LEU A 136 -8.51 12.24 10.21
N LEU A 137 -9.49 12.44 11.11
CA LEU A 137 -10.48 13.52 10.98
C LEU A 137 -9.82 14.90 11.05
N THR A 138 -9.07 15.19 12.12
CA THR A 138 -8.47 16.53 12.31
C THR A 138 -7.48 16.88 11.22
N TYR A 139 -6.72 15.91 10.73
CA TYR A 139 -5.72 16.10 9.68
C TYR A 139 -6.39 16.34 8.33
N SER A 140 -7.44 15.59 8.02
CA SER A 140 -8.23 15.79 6.78
C SER A 140 -8.80 17.20 6.69
N ILE A 141 -9.28 17.75 7.82
CA ILE A 141 -9.80 19.12 7.91
C ILE A 141 -8.66 20.12 7.73
N GLU A 142 -7.54 19.95 8.45
CA GLU A 142 -6.44 20.92 8.45
C GLU A 142 -5.85 21.14 7.05
N VAL A 143 -5.76 20.08 6.24
CA VAL A 143 -5.21 20.16 4.88
C VAL A 143 -6.28 20.25 3.79
N GLU A 144 -7.56 20.36 4.15
CA GLU A 144 -8.70 20.37 3.22
C GLU A 144 -8.65 19.19 2.24
N ALA A 145 -8.47 17.99 2.80
CA ALA A 145 -8.30 16.76 2.03
C ALA A 145 -9.55 16.45 1.19
N TYR A 146 -9.32 15.89 0.00
CA TYR A 146 -10.38 15.28 -0.81
C TYR A 146 -10.72 13.88 -0.32
N ALA A 147 -9.72 13.14 0.16
CA ALA A 147 -9.92 11.83 0.77
C ALA A 147 -8.99 11.64 1.97
N ALA A 148 -9.44 10.84 2.93
CA ALA A 148 -8.69 10.41 4.09
C ALA A 148 -8.77 8.87 4.16
N ILE A 149 -7.62 8.20 4.10
CA ILE A 149 -7.50 6.75 4.06
C ILE A 149 -6.90 6.29 5.39
N TRP A 150 -7.61 5.40 6.09
CA TRP A 150 -7.12 4.79 7.31
C TRP A 150 -6.70 3.34 7.03
N ILE A 151 -5.46 3.01 7.36
CA ILE A 151 -4.88 1.68 7.19
C ILE A 151 -4.67 1.04 8.56
N ALA A 152 -5.31 -0.11 8.81
CA ALA A 152 -5.17 -0.87 10.05
C ALA A 152 -5.30 -2.39 9.78
N PRO A 153 -4.81 -3.28 10.66
CA PRO A 153 -5.03 -4.73 10.53
C PRO A 153 -6.52 -5.12 10.56
N SER A 154 -7.31 -4.43 11.38
CA SER A 154 -8.74 -4.67 11.54
C SER A 154 -9.45 -3.41 11.98
N PHE A 155 -10.76 -3.36 11.71
CA PHE A 155 -11.64 -2.27 12.09
C PHE A 155 -12.81 -2.81 12.92
N THR A 156 -13.31 -2.00 13.85
CA THR A 156 -14.61 -2.22 14.49
C THR A 156 -15.73 -1.75 13.56
N ASP A 157 -16.92 -2.34 13.69
CA ASP A 157 -18.09 -1.90 12.92
C ASP A 157 -18.42 -0.43 13.21
N GLU A 158 -18.29 0.01 14.46
CA GLU A 158 -18.50 1.40 14.87
C GLU A 158 -17.56 2.38 14.14
N HIS A 159 -16.27 2.04 13.98
CA HIS A 159 -15.36 2.87 13.21
C HIS A 159 -15.70 2.87 11.72
N LEU A 160 -16.11 1.74 11.15
CA LEU A 160 -16.53 1.68 9.74
C LEU A 160 -17.79 2.52 9.50
N ASP A 161 -18.80 2.39 10.37
CA ASP A 161 -20.03 3.19 10.31
C ASP A 161 -19.75 4.68 10.49
N ALA A 162 -18.82 5.05 11.38
CA ALA A 162 -18.38 6.43 11.54
C ALA A 162 -17.74 6.99 10.26
N LEU A 163 -16.86 6.24 9.60
CA LEU A 163 -16.26 6.67 8.32
C LEU A 163 -17.31 6.84 7.21
N ASP A 164 -18.33 5.99 7.18
CA ASP A 164 -19.43 6.10 6.23
C ASP A 164 -20.30 7.34 6.49
N GLU A 165 -20.63 7.62 7.75
CA GLU A 165 -21.34 8.85 8.14
C GLU A 165 -20.51 10.11 7.85
N LEU A 166 -19.21 10.09 8.14
CA LEU A 166 -18.30 11.20 7.84
C LEU A 166 -18.24 11.46 6.33
N THR A 167 -18.13 10.41 5.52
CA THR A 167 -18.13 10.52 4.04
C THR A 167 -19.42 11.15 3.52
N ARG A 168 -20.58 10.85 4.12
CA ARG A 168 -21.86 11.44 3.71
C ARG A 168 -22.02 12.90 4.12
N ARG A 169 -21.40 13.31 5.23
CA ARG A 169 -21.63 14.64 5.84
C ARG A 169 -20.54 15.64 5.51
N MET A 170 -19.36 15.18 5.13
CA MET A 170 -18.20 16.02 4.86
C MET A 170 -17.87 16.05 3.37
N ASN A 171 -17.25 17.13 2.92
CA ASN A 171 -16.65 17.21 1.58
C ASN A 171 -15.28 16.51 1.51
N CYS A 172 -15.18 15.31 2.10
CA CYS A 172 -14.00 14.47 2.16
C CYS A 172 -14.43 13.00 2.16
N GLN A 173 -13.80 12.18 1.32
CA GLN A 173 -14.05 10.75 1.24
C GLN A 173 -13.24 10.01 2.30
N PHE A 174 -13.89 9.41 3.29
CA PHE A 174 -13.21 8.58 4.29
C PHE A 174 -13.23 7.12 3.86
N LYS A 175 -12.06 6.48 3.87
CA LYS A 175 -11.87 5.10 3.40
C LYS A 175 -11.11 4.28 4.42
N ALA A 176 -11.53 3.04 4.64
CA ALA A 176 -10.81 2.07 5.46
C ALA A 176 -10.19 1.00 4.57
N VAL A 177 -8.91 0.74 4.80
CA VAL A 177 -8.11 -0.27 4.11
C VAL A 177 -7.49 -1.20 5.15
N ARG A 178 -7.68 -2.50 4.98
CA ARG A 178 -7.02 -3.49 5.83
C ARG A 178 -5.64 -3.81 5.29
N ILE A 179 -4.67 -3.87 6.19
CA ILE A 179 -3.33 -4.38 5.90
C ILE A 179 -3.17 -5.77 6.50
N GLU A 180 -2.72 -6.72 5.69
CA GLU A 180 -2.43 -8.09 6.12
C GLU A 180 -1.01 -8.47 5.74
N ALA A 181 -0.40 -9.37 6.52
CA ALA A 181 0.86 -9.99 6.14
C ALA A 181 0.79 -11.51 6.26
N ARG A 182 1.48 -12.20 5.36
CA ARG A 182 1.59 -13.64 5.33
C ARG A 182 3.05 -14.04 5.18
N ALA A 183 3.52 -14.92 6.04
CA ALA A 183 4.89 -15.42 5.99
C ALA A 183 5.07 -16.34 4.78
N LEU A 184 6.22 -16.23 4.14
CA LEU A 184 6.68 -17.07 3.04
C LEU A 184 7.76 -18.03 3.54
N ASP A 185 7.98 -19.12 2.82
CA ASP A 185 8.93 -20.17 3.21
C ASP A 185 10.41 -19.73 3.19
N ASP A 186 10.71 -18.63 2.48
CA ASP A 186 12.06 -18.04 2.41
C ASP A 186 12.34 -17.04 3.53
N GLY A 187 11.42 -16.89 4.49
CA GLY A 187 11.53 -15.95 5.61
C GLY A 187 11.12 -14.52 5.27
N ASP A 188 10.64 -14.25 4.05
CA ASP A 188 10.03 -12.97 3.70
C ASP A 188 8.52 -12.95 4.01
N TYR A 189 7.89 -11.79 3.85
CA TYR A 189 6.48 -11.57 4.09
C TYR A 189 5.78 -10.99 2.87
N ARG A 190 4.73 -11.67 2.41
CA ARG A 190 3.74 -11.07 1.51
C ARG A 190 2.89 -10.09 2.32
N LYS A 191 2.84 -8.84 1.88
CA LYS A 191 2.05 -7.76 2.50
C LYS A 191 0.96 -7.36 1.54
N ASP A 192 -0.30 -7.36 1.99
CA ASP A 192 -1.48 -7.06 1.18
C ASP A 192 -2.27 -5.88 1.74
N LEU A 193 -2.89 -5.11 0.84
CA LEU A 193 -3.82 -4.04 1.15
C LEU A 193 -5.14 -4.37 0.47
N ILE A 194 -6.21 -4.42 1.25
CA ILE A 194 -7.55 -4.81 0.77
C ILE A 194 -8.61 -3.88 1.35
N PRO A 195 -9.74 -3.68 0.67
CA PRO A 195 -10.87 -2.94 1.22
C PRO A 195 -11.31 -3.48 2.59
N ALA A 196 -11.58 -2.60 3.56
CA ALA A 196 -12.03 -3.03 4.88
C ALA A 196 -13.49 -3.54 4.89
N ARG A 197 -14.34 -2.97 4.05
CA ARG A 197 -15.63 -3.57 3.67
C ARG A 197 -15.44 -4.33 2.35
N GLY A 198 -16.06 -5.51 2.24
CA GLY A 198 -16.11 -6.27 0.98
C GLY A 198 -16.55 -5.35 -0.16
N GLU A 199 -15.90 -5.48 -1.31
CA GLU A 199 -15.95 -4.54 -2.43
C GLU A 199 -17.37 -4.02 -2.69
N ALA A 200 -17.57 -2.72 -2.51
CA ALA A 200 -18.67 -2.02 -3.15
C ALA A 200 -18.28 -1.86 -4.62
N TYR A 201 -18.78 -2.77 -5.46
CA TYR A 201 -19.03 -2.54 -6.87
C TYR A 201 -20.54 -2.42 -7.09
#